data_AF-K9GA34-F1
#
_entry.id   AF-K9GA34-F1
#
_cell.length_a   1.000
_cell.length_b   1.000
_cell.length_c   1.000
_cell.angle_alpha   90.00
_cell.angle_beta   90.00
_cell.angle_gamma   90.00
#
_symmetry.space_group_name_H-M   'P 1'
#
loop_
_entity.id
_entity.type
_entity.pdbx_description
1 polymer ?
#
loop_
_entity_poly.entity_id
_entity_poly.type
_entity_poly.pdbx_seq_one_letter_code
_entity_poly.pdbx_strand_id
1 'polypeptide(L)'
;MRRDRWSRTNKDLCNDHQGLNADLIADVFNLIQREVGHHLRKFEAYPDLLKPLDILILHKLQAIQGMWEKPDPKDQVIAERWHYEISCCQGCMVARVASDKHALRNLRIALLSRTQTRLNHVPRRLMKFVDTCIDLFPDDVDELYGTSSQFAFILKDTRKVCSKAWSQDPAHTDSSPPHRRHINHDKSDGNKKTGKSARSKKPVSEYNPRKKYTQPPPPITLSHPAERAQKISPKVEPFPEAFEIILPHGARSTLRPEPGSGH
;
A
#
# COMPACT_ATOMS: atom_id res chain seq x y z
N MET A 1 -15.19 23.87 -26.58
CA MET A 1 -14.93 22.64 -27.34
C MET A 1 -13.46 22.20 -27.13
N ARG A 2 -13.22 21.23 -26.23
CA ARG A 2 -11.89 20.62 -25.96
C ARG A 2 -11.98 19.09 -25.82
N ARG A 3 -12.99 18.42 -26.41
CA ARG A 3 -13.17 16.96 -26.30
C ARG A 3 -12.27 16.17 -27.27
N ASP A 4 -11.81 16.79 -28.35
CA ASP A 4 -11.29 16.03 -29.50
C ASP A 4 -9.79 15.66 -29.40
N ARG A 5 -9.06 16.17 -28.40
CA ARG A 5 -7.64 15.84 -28.24
C ARG A 5 -7.41 14.53 -27.47
N TRP A 6 -8.36 14.08 -26.65
CA TRP A 6 -8.18 12.93 -25.75
C TRP A 6 -8.82 11.63 -26.27
N SER A 7 -9.52 11.69 -27.40
CA SER A 7 -10.27 10.57 -27.98
C SER A 7 -9.39 9.51 -28.66
N ARG A 8 -8.12 9.82 -29.00
CA ARG A 8 -7.22 8.86 -29.67
C ARG A 8 -6.41 7.98 -28.71
N THR A 9 -6.28 8.34 -27.44
CA THR A 9 -5.48 7.62 -26.42
C THR A 9 -6.32 6.82 -25.42
N ASN A 10 -7.65 6.82 -25.58
CA ASN A 10 -8.61 6.32 -24.59
C ASN A 10 -9.18 4.93 -24.89
N LYS A 11 -8.48 4.10 -25.69
CA LYS A 11 -9.02 2.78 -26.09
C LYS A 11 -9.32 1.86 -24.91
N ASP A 12 -8.62 2.06 -23.80
CA ASP A 12 -8.75 1.24 -22.59
C ASP A 12 -9.70 1.84 -21.54
N LEU A 13 -10.38 2.96 -21.85
CA LEU A 13 -11.36 3.61 -20.98
C LEU A 13 -12.75 3.63 -21.61
N CYS A 14 -13.78 3.31 -20.83
CA CYS A 14 -15.17 3.46 -21.25
C CYS A 14 -15.59 4.94 -21.31
N ASN A 15 -16.77 5.22 -21.89
CA ASN A 15 -17.29 6.58 -22.04
C ASN A 15 -17.31 7.38 -20.73
N ASP A 16 -17.65 6.74 -19.61
CA ASP A 16 -17.70 7.38 -18.29
C ASP A 16 -16.31 7.80 -17.78
N HIS A 17 -15.26 7.15 -18.27
CA HIS A 17 -13.88 7.37 -17.87
C HIS A 17 -13.01 8.07 -18.92
N GLN A 18 -13.55 8.45 -20.09
CA GLN A 18 -12.79 9.16 -21.14
C GLN A 18 -12.20 10.50 -20.69
N GLY A 19 -12.73 11.11 -19.62
CA GLY A 19 -12.19 12.33 -19.01
C GLY A 19 -10.97 12.12 -18.12
N LEU A 20 -10.54 10.87 -17.89
CA LEU A 20 -9.34 10.56 -17.12
C LEU A 20 -8.08 10.57 -17.99
N ASN A 21 -6.94 10.73 -17.33
CA ASN A 21 -5.65 10.53 -17.98
C ASN A 21 -5.39 9.02 -18.18
N ALA A 22 -5.60 8.55 -19.41
CA ALA A 22 -5.44 7.13 -19.78
C ALA A 22 -4.07 6.55 -19.41
N ASP A 23 -2.98 7.28 -19.66
CA ASP A 23 -1.62 6.79 -19.35
C ASP A 23 -1.43 6.59 -17.85
N LEU A 24 -1.95 7.52 -17.04
CA LEU A 24 -1.88 7.42 -15.58
C LEU A 24 -2.72 6.25 -15.05
N ILE A 25 -3.92 6.06 -15.60
CA ILE A 25 -4.78 4.93 -15.22
C ILE A 25 -4.13 3.60 -15.61
N ALA A 26 -3.58 3.51 -16.81
CA ALA A 26 -2.83 2.33 -17.27
C ALA A 26 -1.63 2.04 -16.38
N ASP A 27 -0.86 3.07 -15.99
CA ASP A 27 0.26 2.93 -15.06
C ASP A 27 -0.18 2.37 -13.69
N VAL A 28 -1.26 2.90 -13.10
CA VAL A 28 -1.79 2.40 -11.83
C VAL A 28 -2.29 0.97 -11.97
N PHE A 29 -3.05 0.69 -13.03
CA PHE A 29 -3.57 -0.64 -13.30
C PHE A 29 -2.46 -1.69 -13.45
N ASN A 30 -1.43 -1.38 -14.25
CA ASN A 30 -0.25 -2.24 -14.43
C ASN A 30 0.49 -2.50 -13.11
N LEU A 31 0.55 -1.52 -12.22
CA LEU A 31 1.13 -1.70 -10.89
C LEU A 31 0.30 -2.64 -10.02
N ILE A 32 -1.03 -2.52 -10.04
CA ILE A 32 -1.94 -3.44 -9.35
C ILE A 32 -1.74 -4.86 -9.86
N GLN A 33 -1.79 -5.07 -11.18
CA GLN A 33 -1.60 -6.39 -11.80
C GLN A 33 -0.27 -7.04 -11.38
N ARG A 34 0.82 -6.26 -11.37
CA ARG A 34 2.13 -6.75 -10.90
C ARG A 34 2.12 -7.15 -9.43
N GLU A 35 1.42 -6.40 -8.59
CA GLU A 35 1.35 -6.67 -7.15
C GLU A 35 0.55 -7.93 -6.85
N VAL A 36 -0.60 -8.11 -7.51
CA VAL A 36 -1.48 -9.26 -7.25
C VAL A 36 -1.12 -10.50 -8.05
N GLY A 37 -0.24 -10.41 -9.06
CA GLY A 37 0.23 -11.56 -9.84
C GLY A 37 1.72 -11.82 -9.63
N HIS A 38 2.57 -11.14 -10.41
CA HIS A 38 4.01 -11.41 -10.46
C HIS A 38 4.69 -11.47 -9.08
N HIS A 39 4.33 -10.57 -8.16
CA HIS A 39 4.93 -10.50 -6.81
C HIS A 39 4.44 -11.58 -5.84
N LEU A 40 3.41 -12.36 -6.22
CA LEU A 40 2.87 -13.47 -5.45
C LEU A 40 3.44 -14.84 -5.86
N ARG A 41 4.05 -14.95 -7.04
CA ARG A 41 4.57 -16.22 -7.60
C ARG A 41 5.45 -17.05 -6.66
N LYS A 42 6.23 -16.40 -5.78
CA LYS A 42 7.05 -17.10 -4.79
C LYS A 42 6.23 -17.80 -3.70
N PHE A 43 5.07 -17.28 -3.36
CA PHE A 43 4.17 -17.94 -2.41
C PHE A 43 3.45 -19.11 -3.09
N GLU A 44 3.01 -18.91 -4.33
CA GLU A 44 2.35 -19.94 -5.15
C GLU A 44 3.24 -21.17 -5.38
N ALA A 45 4.55 -20.99 -5.53
CA ALA A 45 5.50 -22.10 -5.67
C ALA A 45 5.77 -22.88 -4.37
N TYR A 46 5.47 -22.30 -3.20
CA TYR A 46 5.74 -22.93 -1.90
C TYR A 46 4.54 -22.83 -0.96
N PRO A 47 3.39 -23.46 -1.32
CA PRO A 47 2.16 -23.38 -0.54
C PRO A 47 2.31 -23.97 0.87
N ASP A 48 3.16 -24.99 1.04
CA ASP A 48 3.40 -25.65 2.34
C ASP A 48 4.09 -24.75 3.37
N LEU A 49 4.69 -23.63 2.92
CA LEU A 49 5.37 -22.67 3.79
C LEU A 49 4.44 -21.55 4.26
N LEU A 50 3.19 -21.51 3.77
CA LEU A 50 2.23 -20.45 4.06
C LEU A 50 1.50 -20.73 5.36
N LYS A 51 1.34 -19.69 6.18
CA LYS A 51 0.49 -19.75 7.37
C LYS A 51 -0.98 -19.51 6.97
N PRO A 52 -1.96 -19.93 7.80
CA PRO A 52 -3.39 -19.72 7.49
C PRO A 52 -3.75 -18.26 7.15
N LEU A 53 -3.18 -17.30 7.88
CA LEU A 53 -3.40 -15.88 7.61
C LEU A 53 -2.77 -15.42 6.28
N ASP A 54 -1.59 -15.95 5.93
CA ASP A 54 -0.94 -15.62 4.66
C ASP A 54 -1.78 -16.12 3.49
N ILE A 55 -2.31 -17.35 3.58
CA ILE A 55 -3.20 -17.93 2.58
C ILE A 55 -4.42 -17.04 2.37
N LEU A 56 -5.06 -16.59 3.46
CA LEU A 56 -6.22 -15.71 3.36
C LEU A 56 -5.89 -14.40 2.64
N ILE A 57 -4.79 -13.74 3.01
CA ILE A 57 -4.36 -12.48 2.37
C ILE A 57 -4.05 -12.70 0.88
N LEU A 58 -3.35 -13.79 0.55
CA LEU A 58 -2.97 -14.13 -0.82
C LEU A 58 -4.20 -14.45 -1.68
N HIS A 59 -5.16 -15.23 -1.18
CA HIS A 59 -6.41 -15.50 -1.89
C HIS A 59 -7.19 -14.23 -2.16
N LYS A 60 -7.30 -13.32 -1.18
CA LYS A 60 -7.98 -12.02 -1.38
C LYS A 60 -7.27 -11.14 -2.41
N LEU A 61 -5.94 -11.20 -2.50
CA LEU A 61 -5.17 -10.50 -3.53
C LEU A 61 -5.37 -11.13 -4.91
N GLN A 62 -5.29 -12.46 -5.02
CA GLN A 62 -5.48 -13.19 -6.26
C GLN A 62 -6.90 -13.04 -6.81
N ALA A 63 -7.91 -12.93 -5.94
CA ALA A 63 -9.30 -12.70 -6.33
C ALA A 63 -9.48 -11.45 -7.21
N ILE A 64 -8.65 -10.42 -7.01
CA ILE A 64 -8.66 -9.15 -7.79
C ILE A 64 -8.39 -9.44 -9.28
N GLN A 65 -7.60 -10.48 -9.60
CA GLN A 65 -7.29 -10.85 -10.99
C GLN A 65 -8.52 -11.21 -11.81
N GLY A 66 -9.62 -11.62 -11.15
CA GLY A 66 -10.89 -11.91 -11.79
C GLY A 66 -11.46 -10.76 -12.63
N MET A 67 -11.04 -9.52 -12.38
CA MET A 67 -11.48 -8.39 -13.19
C MET A 67 -10.98 -8.43 -14.64
N TRP A 68 -9.81 -9.03 -14.92
CA TRP A 68 -9.20 -9.03 -16.26
C TRP A 68 -8.86 -10.42 -16.80
N GLU A 69 -8.89 -11.45 -15.96
CA GLU A 69 -8.80 -12.84 -16.40
C GLU A 69 -10.19 -13.36 -16.70
N LYS A 70 -10.41 -13.74 -17.97
CA LYS A 70 -11.68 -14.30 -18.40
C LYS A 70 -11.96 -15.58 -17.59
N PRO A 71 -13.16 -15.74 -17.04
CA PRO A 71 -13.53 -16.97 -16.34
C PRO A 71 -13.48 -18.13 -17.34
N ASP A 72 -12.62 -19.12 -17.09
CA ASP A 72 -12.68 -20.40 -17.79
C ASP A 72 -13.73 -21.27 -17.09
N PRO A 73 -14.73 -21.82 -17.81
CA PRO A 73 -15.68 -22.76 -17.23
C PRO A 73 -15.04 -24.03 -16.64
N LYS A 74 -13.75 -24.30 -16.92
CA LYS A 74 -12.98 -25.41 -16.36
C LYS A 74 -12.20 -25.04 -15.10
N ASP A 75 -12.03 -23.75 -14.80
CA ASP A 75 -11.31 -23.34 -13.62
C ASP A 75 -12.11 -23.65 -12.37
N GLN A 76 -11.42 -24.16 -11.34
CA GLN A 76 -12.03 -24.28 -10.03
C GLN A 76 -12.49 -22.89 -9.58
N VAL A 77 -13.78 -22.78 -9.25
CA VAL A 77 -14.38 -21.53 -8.79
C VAL A 77 -13.67 -21.11 -7.51
N ILE A 78 -12.74 -20.15 -7.61
CA ILE A 78 -12.27 -19.42 -6.44
C ILE A 78 -13.50 -18.68 -5.92
N ALA A 79 -14.03 -19.12 -4.77
CA ALA A 79 -15.34 -18.76 -4.22
C ALA A 79 -15.56 -17.24 -3.98
N GLU A 80 -14.54 -16.43 -4.20
CA GLU A 80 -14.53 -14.98 -3.94
C GLU A 80 -13.88 -14.17 -5.07
N ARG A 81 -13.75 -14.77 -6.26
CA ARG A 81 -13.14 -14.11 -7.42
C ARG A 81 -13.96 -12.89 -7.83
N TRP A 82 -13.29 -11.77 -8.10
CA TRP A 82 -13.97 -10.55 -8.53
C TRP A 82 -14.58 -10.73 -9.91
N HIS A 83 -15.72 -10.10 -10.14
CA HIS A 83 -16.41 -10.18 -11.43
C HIS A 83 -15.57 -9.56 -12.56
N TYR A 84 -15.52 -10.28 -13.68
CA TYR A 84 -14.87 -9.84 -14.90
C TYR A 84 -15.45 -8.50 -15.38
N GLU A 85 -14.58 -7.54 -15.71
CA GLU A 85 -14.98 -6.26 -16.29
C GLU A 85 -15.24 -6.42 -17.79
N ILE A 86 -16.51 -6.55 -18.15
CA ILE A 86 -16.94 -6.77 -19.54
C ILE A 86 -16.52 -5.62 -20.46
N SER A 87 -16.50 -4.38 -19.95
CA SER A 87 -16.06 -3.23 -20.75
C SER A 87 -14.55 -3.21 -21.00
N CYS A 88 -13.79 -4.09 -20.33
CA CYS A 88 -12.32 -4.08 -20.28
C CYS A 88 -11.72 -2.74 -19.85
N CYS A 89 -12.53 -1.85 -19.25
CA CYS A 89 -12.12 -0.50 -18.89
C CYS A 89 -11.18 -0.52 -17.69
N GLN A 90 -9.95 -0.06 -17.88
CA GLN A 90 -8.96 0.02 -16.80
C GLN A 90 -9.40 1.02 -15.72
N GLY A 91 -10.09 2.10 -16.10
CA GLY A 91 -10.67 3.07 -15.16
C GLY A 91 -11.68 2.42 -14.22
N CYS A 92 -12.58 1.59 -14.74
CA CYS A 92 -13.54 0.85 -13.92
C CYS A 92 -12.83 -0.11 -12.96
N MET A 93 -11.85 -0.86 -13.43
CA MET A 93 -11.11 -1.81 -12.58
C MET A 93 -10.34 -1.10 -11.46
N VAL A 94 -9.66 0.01 -11.77
CA VAL A 94 -8.95 0.83 -10.78
C VAL A 94 -9.93 1.45 -9.78
N ALA A 95 -11.07 1.98 -10.24
CA ALA A 95 -12.10 2.54 -9.38
C ALA A 95 -12.68 1.50 -8.42
N ARG A 96 -12.91 0.26 -8.89
CA ARG A 96 -13.38 -0.83 -8.03
C ARG A 96 -12.39 -1.16 -6.91
N VAL A 97 -11.09 -1.18 -7.21
CA VAL A 97 -10.06 -1.36 -6.17
C VAL A 97 -10.02 -0.17 -5.21
N ALA A 98 -10.09 1.06 -5.73
CA ALA A 98 -10.05 2.28 -4.93
C ALA A 98 -11.23 2.41 -3.96
N SER A 99 -12.37 1.81 -4.29
CA SER A 99 -13.61 1.86 -3.49
C SER A 99 -13.76 0.70 -2.50
N ASP A 100 -12.85 -0.28 -2.50
CA ASP A 100 -12.93 -1.44 -1.60
C ASP A 100 -11.84 -1.37 -0.52
N LYS A 101 -12.27 -1.09 0.72
CA LYS A 101 -11.35 -0.95 1.87
C LYS A 101 -10.55 -2.23 2.16
N HIS A 102 -11.11 -3.40 1.91
CA HIS A 102 -10.43 -4.67 2.16
C HIS A 102 -9.37 -4.97 1.08
N ALA A 103 -9.66 -4.64 -0.18
CA ALA A 103 -8.69 -4.71 -1.26
C ALA A 103 -7.50 -3.79 -1.00
N LEU A 104 -7.77 -2.54 -0.60
CA LEU A 104 -6.74 -1.57 -0.24
C LEU A 104 -5.88 -2.02 0.93
N ARG A 105 -6.51 -2.53 2.01
CA ARG A 105 -5.79 -3.11 3.16
C ARG A 105 -4.84 -4.22 2.73
N ASN A 106 -5.31 -5.16 1.92
CA ASN A 106 -4.54 -6.31 1.45
C ASN A 106 -3.41 -5.89 0.50
N LEU A 107 -3.66 -4.96 -0.43
CA LEU A 107 -2.62 -4.39 -1.29
C LEU A 107 -1.53 -3.70 -0.46
N ARG A 108 -1.93 -2.94 0.56
CA ARG A 108 -0.99 -2.27 1.46
C ARG A 108 -0.13 -3.28 2.23
N ILE A 109 -0.73 -4.37 2.73
CA ILE A 109 0.00 -5.49 3.36
C ILE A 109 1.06 -6.05 2.42
N ALA A 110 0.67 -6.38 1.18
CA ALA A 110 1.57 -6.92 0.18
C ALA A 110 2.75 -5.98 -0.11
N LEU A 111 2.47 -4.69 -0.30
CA LEU A 111 3.47 -3.66 -0.58
C LEU A 111 4.45 -3.48 0.58
N LEU A 112 3.95 -3.36 1.81
CA LEU A 112 4.77 -3.21 3.02
C LEU A 112 5.65 -4.43 3.28
N SER A 113 5.12 -5.64 3.03
CA SER A 113 5.88 -6.89 3.22
C SER A 113 7.16 -6.94 2.38
N ARG A 114 7.19 -6.18 1.28
CA ARG A 114 8.29 -6.10 0.32
C ARG A 114 9.17 -4.88 0.48
N THR A 115 8.82 -3.96 1.38
CA THR A 115 9.63 -2.76 1.61
C THR A 115 10.92 -3.15 2.34
N GLN A 116 12.05 -2.81 1.73
CA GLN A 116 13.36 -3.00 2.34
C GLN A 116 13.59 -1.90 3.38
N THR A 117 14.13 -2.28 4.54
CA THR A 117 14.45 -1.37 5.65
C THR A 117 15.77 -0.60 5.44
N ARG A 118 16.23 -0.44 4.19
CA ARG A 118 17.47 0.29 3.88
C ARG A 118 17.19 1.79 3.76
N LEU A 119 18.12 2.60 4.25
CA LEU A 119 18.01 4.07 4.43
C LEU A 119 17.60 4.90 3.19
N ASN A 120 17.68 4.36 1.98
CA ASN A 120 17.42 5.12 0.73
C ASN A 120 16.32 4.49 -0.15
N HIS A 121 15.38 3.73 0.42
CA HIS A 121 14.34 3.10 -0.37
C HIS A 121 13.25 4.11 -0.77
N VAL A 122 13.09 4.36 -2.08
CA VAL A 122 11.99 5.17 -2.63
C VAL A 122 10.66 4.45 -2.39
N PRO A 123 9.63 5.09 -1.81
CA PRO A 123 8.31 4.50 -1.67
C PRO A 123 7.80 3.95 -3.00
N ARG A 124 7.21 2.75 -3.00
CA ARG A 124 6.69 2.13 -4.21
C ARG A 124 5.61 3.03 -4.80
N ARG A 125 5.60 3.24 -6.12
CA ARG A 125 4.63 4.11 -6.82
C ARG A 125 3.19 3.78 -6.43
N LEU A 126 2.85 2.48 -6.36
CA LEU A 126 1.52 2.01 -5.97
C LEU A 126 1.16 2.33 -4.51
N MET A 127 2.15 2.43 -3.61
CA MET A 127 1.88 2.72 -2.20
C MET A 127 1.18 4.07 -2.03
N LYS A 128 1.64 5.09 -2.77
CA LYS A 128 1.02 6.42 -2.71
C LYS A 128 -0.45 6.36 -3.12
N PHE A 129 -0.77 5.64 -4.20
CA PHE A 129 -2.14 5.45 -4.64
C PHE A 129 -2.98 4.76 -3.55
N VAL A 130 -2.48 3.65 -2.99
CA VAL A 130 -3.19 2.88 -1.96
C VAL A 130 -3.43 3.70 -0.70
N ASP A 131 -2.40 4.35 -0.17
CA ASP A 131 -2.51 5.20 1.03
C ASP A 131 -3.51 6.34 0.79
N THR A 132 -3.43 7.03 -0.36
CA THR A 132 -4.40 8.09 -0.71
C THR A 132 -5.83 7.58 -0.83
N CYS A 133 -6.06 6.36 -1.33
CA CYS A 133 -7.40 5.78 -1.37
C CYS A 133 -7.89 5.38 0.03
N ILE A 134 -7.01 4.90 0.92
CA ILE A 134 -7.34 4.57 2.32
C ILE A 134 -7.78 5.84 3.07
N ASP A 135 -7.12 6.97 2.82
CA ASP A 135 -7.45 8.25 3.45
C ASP A 135 -8.88 8.74 3.11
N LEU A 136 -9.55 8.15 2.10
CA LEU A 136 -10.95 8.41 1.77
C LEU A 136 -11.95 7.65 2.66
N PHE A 137 -11.48 6.78 3.56
CA PHE A 137 -12.29 6.03 4.53
C PHE A 137 -12.03 6.53 5.96
N PRO A 138 -12.54 7.72 6.35
CA PRO A 138 -12.17 8.36 7.62
C PRO A 138 -12.52 7.54 8.85
N ASP A 139 -13.61 6.76 8.80
CA ASP A 139 -14.06 5.94 9.92
C ASP A 139 -13.22 4.67 10.11
N ASP A 140 -12.50 4.22 9.07
CA ASP A 140 -11.72 2.98 9.06
C ASP A 140 -10.20 3.22 8.98
N VAL A 141 -9.76 4.48 8.80
CA VAL A 141 -8.37 4.82 8.40
C VAL A 141 -7.32 4.24 9.37
N ASP A 142 -7.51 4.42 10.68
CA ASP A 142 -6.59 3.93 11.71
C ASP A 142 -6.54 2.39 11.75
N GLU A 143 -7.71 1.74 11.61
CA GLU A 143 -7.79 0.28 11.53
C GLU A 143 -7.05 -0.23 10.29
N LEU A 144 -7.31 0.37 9.12
CA LEU A 144 -6.69 -0.01 7.86
C LEU A 144 -5.17 0.13 7.93
N TYR A 145 -4.65 1.26 8.42
CA TYR A 145 -3.21 1.46 8.59
C TYR A 145 -2.60 0.51 9.63
N GLY A 146 -3.24 0.35 10.78
CA GLY A 146 -2.78 -0.49 11.88
C GLY A 146 -2.71 -1.97 11.50
N THR A 147 -3.83 -2.52 11.03
CA THR A 147 -3.93 -3.93 10.60
C THR A 147 -3.01 -4.23 9.43
N SER A 148 -2.92 -3.33 8.43
CA SER A 148 -2.00 -3.51 7.32
C SER A 148 -0.55 -3.60 7.78
N SER A 149 -0.15 -2.79 8.75
CA SER A 149 1.23 -2.76 9.25
C SER A 149 1.56 -4.04 10.04
N GLN A 150 0.64 -4.51 10.88
CA GLN A 150 0.79 -5.73 11.64
C GLN A 150 0.88 -6.96 10.73
N PHE A 151 -0.06 -7.12 9.79
CA PHE A 151 -0.08 -8.27 8.89
C PHE A 151 1.06 -8.24 7.87
N ALA A 152 1.53 -7.06 7.47
CA ALA A 152 2.72 -6.95 6.63
C ALA A 152 3.98 -7.52 7.28
N PHE A 153 4.13 -7.38 8.61
CA PHE A 153 5.25 -7.98 9.32
C PHE A 153 5.22 -9.51 9.25
N ILE A 154 4.04 -10.10 9.44
CA ILE A 154 3.83 -11.55 9.35
C ILE A 154 4.12 -12.05 7.93
N LEU A 155 3.49 -11.44 6.92
CA LEU A 155 3.65 -11.83 5.52
C LEU A 155 5.10 -11.65 5.02
N LYS A 156 5.81 -10.66 5.57
CA LYS A 156 7.24 -10.44 5.27
C LYS A 156 8.12 -11.60 5.71
N ASP A 157 7.84 -12.21 6.86
CA ASP A 157 8.62 -13.35 7.32
C ASP A 157 8.36 -14.58 6.45
N THR A 158 7.11 -14.85 6.10
CA THR A 158 6.76 -15.90 5.13
C THR A 158 7.43 -15.65 3.78
N ARG A 159 7.44 -14.40 3.30
CA ARG A 159 8.13 -14.02 2.05
C ARG A 159 9.63 -14.32 2.10
N LYS A 160 10.30 -14.11 3.23
CA LYS A 160 11.73 -14.44 3.37
C LYS A 160 11.95 -15.95 3.27
N VAL A 161 11.11 -16.73 3.92
CA VAL A 161 11.17 -18.20 3.89
C VAL A 161 10.95 -18.72 2.47
N CYS A 162 9.86 -18.30 1.79
CA CYS A 162 9.62 -18.65 0.39
C CYS A 162 10.74 -18.16 -0.55
N SER A 163 11.31 -16.97 -0.30
CA SER A 163 12.43 -16.46 -1.11
C SER A 163 13.71 -17.29 -0.91
N LYS A 164 13.95 -17.81 0.29
CA LYS A 164 15.07 -18.70 0.56
C LYS A 164 14.87 -20.03 -0.16
N ALA A 165 13.68 -20.64 -0.06
CA ALA A 165 13.33 -21.85 -0.79
C ALA A 165 13.50 -21.66 -2.30
N TRP A 166 12.95 -20.58 -2.86
CA TRP A 166 13.12 -20.21 -4.28
C TRP A 166 14.57 -20.15 -4.73
N SER A 167 15.48 -19.63 -3.89
CA SER A 167 16.89 -19.48 -4.26
C SER A 167 17.67 -20.80 -4.17
N GLN A 168 17.12 -21.80 -3.47
CA GLN A 168 17.72 -23.11 -3.26
C GLN A 168 17.16 -24.17 -4.21
N ASP A 169 16.07 -23.85 -4.91
CA ASP A 169 15.37 -24.75 -5.82
C ASP A 169 16.11 -24.87 -7.16
N PRO A 170 16.61 -26.08 -7.52
CA PRO A 170 17.30 -26.31 -8.77
C PRO A 170 16.47 -25.90 -10.01
N ALA A 171 15.14 -26.04 -9.95
CA ALA A 171 14.25 -25.67 -11.05
C ALA A 171 14.25 -24.16 -11.35
N HIS A 172 14.77 -23.33 -10.44
CA HIS A 172 14.81 -21.87 -10.55
C HIS A 172 16.23 -21.29 -10.50
N THR A 173 17.25 -22.09 -10.20
CA THR A 173 18.66 -21.64 -10.17
C THR A 173 19.28 -21.47 -11.56
N ASP A 174 18.80 -22.20 -12.57
CA ASP A 174 19.41 -22.25 -13.91
C ASP A 174 19.21 -20.97 -14.76
N SER A 175 18.46 -19.99 -14.26
CA SER A 175 18.20 -18.72 -14.96
C SER A 175 19.01 -17.53 -14.43
N SER A 176 19.87 -17.72 -13.42
CA SER A 176 20.72 -16.61 -12.93
C SER A 176 22.02 -16.55 -13.74
N PRO A 177 22.29 -15.48 -14.52
CA PRO A 177 23.64 -15.21 -14.98
C PRO A 177 24.53 -15.14 -13.74
N PRO A 178 25.77 -15.68 -13.79
CA PRO A 178 26.63 -15.76 -12.63
C PRO A 178 26.79 -14.35 -12.07
N HIS A 179 26.15 -14.13 -10.91
CA HIS A 179 26.34 -12.93 -10.13
C HIS A 179 27.83 -12.79 -9.96
N ARG A 180 28.43 -11.74 -10.55
CA ARG A 180 29.85 -11.40 -10.38
C ARG A 180 30.11 -11.45 -8.88
N ARG A 181 30.73 -12.54 -8.42
CA ARG A 181 31.38 -12.57 -7.13
C ARG A 181 32.33 -11.40 -7.20
N HIS A 182 32.10 -10.38 -6.38
CA HIS A 182 33.12 -9.40 -6.13
C HIS A 182 34.30 -10.19 -5.56
N ILE A 183 35.26 -10.48 -6.44
CA ILE A 183 36.58 -10.92 -6.07
C ILE A 183 37.09 -9.77 -5.21
N ASN A 184 37.14 -10.00 -3.91
CA ASN A 184 37.92 -9.16 -3.01
C ASN A 184 39.36 -9.30 -3.49
N HIS A 185 39.82 -8.35 -4.29
CA HIS A 185 41.23 -8.15 -4.48
C HIS A 185 41.78 -7.65 -3.16
N ASP A 186 42.32 -8.59 -2.41
CA ASP A 186 43.27 -8.36 -1.34
C ASP A 186 44.46 -7.62 -1.97
N LYS A 187 44.57 -6.31 -1.70
CA LYS A 187 45.75 -5.51 -2.06
C LYS A 187 46.52 -5.25 -0.79
N SER A 188 47.44 -6.17 -0.50
CA SER A 188 48.58 -5.92 0.37
C SER A 188 49.61 -5.08 -0.40
N ASP A 189 50.08 -4.04 0.29
CA ASP A 189 51.36 -3.34 0.18
C ASP A 189 51.67 -2.44 -1.03
N GLY A 190 52.17 -1.23 -0.71
CA GLY A 190 52.96 -0.43 -1.64
C GLY A 190 52.76 1.09 -1.66
N ASN A 191 52.77 1.75 -0.51
CA ASN A 191 53.26 3.12 -0.25
C ASN A 191 53.66 4.03 -1.46
N LYS A 192 52.96 5.17 -1.66
CA LYS A 192 53.57 6.52 -1.71
C LYS A 192 52.53 7.66 -1.81
N LYS A 193 52.74 8.67 -0.96
CA LYS A 193 52.10 10.00 -0.85
C LYS A 193 52.15 10.75 -2.21
N THR A 194 51.31 11.72 -2.59
CA THR A 194 50.81 12.94 -1.94
C THR A 194 49.71 13.56 -2.82
N GLY A 195 48.68 14.19 -2.24
CA GLY A 195 47.79 15.07 -3.03
C GLY A 195 46.62 15.60 -2.20
N LYS A 196 46.71 16.88 -1.81
CA LYS A 196 45.74 17.62 -0.98
C LYS A 196 44.38 17.73 -1.71
N SER A 197 43.29 17.43 -1.00
CA SER A 197 41.98 18.03 -1.30
C SER A 197 41.18 18.18 0.00
N ALA A 198 40.74 19.41 0.23
CA ALA A 198 40.06 19.86 1.43
C ALA A 198 38.64 19.30 1.50
N ARG A 199 38.31 18.62 2.60
CA ARG A 199 36.91 18.32 2.93
C ARG A 199 36.65 18.58 4.41
N SER A 200 35.73 19.51 4.61
CA SER A 200 35.07 19.94 5.85
C SER A 200 35.01 18.85 6.93
N LYS A 201 35.57 19.18 8.11
CA LYS A 201 35.41 18.40 9.35
C LYS A 201 33.97 18.57 9.85
N LYS A 202 33.11 17.58 9.61
CA LYS A 202 31.92 17.34 10.43
C LYS A 202 32.35 16.58 11.70
N PRO A 203 31.80 16.88 12.88
CA PRO A 203 32.10 16.13 14.09
C PRO A 203 31.61 14.68 13.91
N VAL A 204 32.48 13.75 14.27
CA VAL A 204 32.26 12.31 14.26
C VAL A 204 31.16 12.01 15.28
N SER A 205 29.93 11.72 14.83
CA SER A 205 28.96 11.09 15.71
C SER A 205 29.41 9.65 15.90
N GLU A 206 29.95 9.35 17.08
CA GLU A 206 30.46 8.04 17.49
C GLU A 206 29.33 7.03 17.79
N TYR A 207 28.22 7.10 17.05
CA TYR A 207 27.12 6.16 17.22
C TYR A 207 27.31 4.97 16.30
N ASN A 208 27.82 3.87 16.87
CA ASN A 208 27.85 2.57 16.21
C ASN A 208 26.71 1.70 16.76
N PRO A 209 25.65 1.40 15.98
CA PRO A 209 24.48 0.66 16.44
C PRO A 209 24.73 -0.83 16.68
N ARG A 210 25.94 -1.34 16.43
CA ARG A 210 26.32 -2.75 16.69
C ARG A 210 27.11 -2.95 18.00
N LYS A 211 27.53 -1.88 18.69
CA LYS A 211 28.12 -2.02 20.03
C LYS A 211 26.99 -2.25 21.03
N LYS A 212 27.06 -3.33 21.82
CA LYS A 212 26.21 -3.50 23.01
C LYS A 212 26.70 -2.50 24.06
N TYR A 213 25.95 -1.43 24.28
CA TYR A 213 26.23 -0.49 25.37
C TYR A 213 25.71 -1.09 26.67
N THR A 214 26.58 -1.28 27.65
CA THR A 214 26.25 -1.81 28.98
C THR A 214 25.52 -0.79 29.85
N GLN A 215 25.40 0.45 29.39
CA GLN A 215 24.71 1.52 30.10
C GLN A 215 23.46 1.97 29.33
N PRO A 216 22.35 2.27 30.03
CA PRO A 216 21.17 2.83 29.40
C PRO A 216 21.53 4.17 28.74
N PRO A 217 20.96 4.48 27.55
CA PRO A 217 21.21 5.74 26.88
C PRO A 217 20.80 6.90 27.79
N PRO A 218 21.53 8.03 27.76
CA PRO A 218 21.19 9.19 28.58
C PRO A 218 19.77 9.66 28.23
N PRO A 219 18.98 10.10 29.23
CA PRO A 219 17.63 10.58 29.01
C PRO A 219 17.66 11.78 28.06
N ILE A 220 16.77 11.74 27.05
CA ILE A 220 16.63 12.80 26.06
C ILE A 220 15.99 14.00 26.78
N THR A 221 16.78 15.02 27.12
CA THR A 221 16.32 16.24 27.80
C THR A 221 15.70 17.28 26.86
N LEU A 222 15.54 16.95 25.57
CA LEU A 222 14.92 17.83 24.59
C LEU A 222 13.42 17.52 24.53
N SER A 223 12.62 18.40 25.14
CA SER A 223 11.16 18.38 25.06
C SER A 223 10.71 18.31 23.61
N HIS A 224 9.76 17.42 23.32
CA HIS A 224 9.28 17.20 21.97
C HIS A 224 8.60 18.49 21.45
N PRO A 225 8.74 18.89 20.19
CA PRO A 225 8.13 20.13 19.66
C PRO A 225 6.62 20.23 19.88
N ALA A 226 5.93 19.09 20.00
CA ALA A 226 4.50 18.99 20.30
C ALA A 226 4.14 19.42 21.75
N GLU A 227 5.05 19.25 22.71
CA GLU A 227 4.82 19.67 24.11
C GLU A 227 4.95 21.18 24.29
N ARG A 228 5.64 21.87 23.36
CA ARG A 228 5.79 23.33 23.38
C ARG A 228 4.49 24.06 23.01
N ALA A 229 3.60 23.41 22.26
CA ALA A 229 2.35 24.00 21.79
C ALA A 229 1.24 24.01 22.86
N GLN A 230 1.37 23.25 23.94
CA GLN A 230 0.35 23.15 25.00
C GLN A 230 0.51 24.18 26.14
N LYS A 231 1.55 25.04 26.10
CA LYS A 231 1.81 26.04 27.15
C LYS A 231 1.22 27.43 26.90
N ILE A 232 0.38 27.59 25.87
CA ILE A 232 -0.34 28.84 25.63
C ILE A 232 -1.85 28.55 25.71
N SER A 233 -2.36 28.49 26.94
CA SER A 233 -3.81 28.60 27.18
C SER A 233 -4.21 30.07 27.18
N PRO A 234 -5.24 30.50 26.44
CA PRO A 234 -5.92 31.76 26.71
C PRO A 234 -6.91 31.54 27.88
N LYS A 235 -6.85 32.44 28.87
CA LYS A 235 -7.87 32.60 29.91
C LYS A 235 -9.23 32.83 29.23
N VAL A 236 -10.19 31.97 29.50
CA VAL A 236 -11.62 32.23 29.25
C VAL A 236 -12.29 32.30 30.61
N GLU A 237 -12.81 33.49 30.96
CA GLU A 237 -13.68 33.69 32.11
C GLU A 237 -15.07 33.08 31.84
N PRO A 238 -15.77 32.55 32.86
CA PRO A 238 -17.12 32.05 32.70
C PRO A 238 -18.20 33.03 33.18
N PHE A 239 -19.43 32.78 32.69
CA PHE A 239 -20.79 33.17 33.14
C PHE A 239 -21.55 34.22 32.30
N PRO A 240 -22.90 34.24 32.33
CA PRO A 240 -23.87 33.23 32.79
C PRO A 240 -25.02 32.91 31.80
N GLU A 241 -25.70 31.81 32.14
CA GLU A 241 -27.10 31.38 31.93
C GLU A 241 -28.16 32.26 31.24
N ALA A 242 -29.10 31.49 30.68
CA ALA A 242 -30.49 31.79 30.31
C ALA A 242 -30.71 32.40 28.92
N PHE A 243 -31.26 31.61 27.99
CA PHE A 243 -32.39 32.03 27.17
C PHE A 243 -33.23 30.83 26.72
N GLU A 244 -34.52 31.12 26.59
CA GLU A 244 -35.69 30.25 26.59
C GLU A 244 -35.77 29.25 25.43
N ILE A 245 -36.36 28.09 25.74
CA ILE A 245 -36.83 27.09 24.77
C ILE A 245 -38.12 27.62 24.16
N ILE A 246 -38.07 28.04 22.90
CA ILE A 246 -39.26 28.26 22.07
C ILE A 246 -39.37 27.09 21.08
N LEU A 247 -40.33 26.20 21.35
CA LEU A 247 -40.88 25.25 20.38
C LEU A 247 -41.72 26.00 19.33
N PRO A 248 -41.71 25.54 18.07
CA PRO A 248 -42.97 25.50 17.34
C PRO A 248 -43.28 24.13 16.75
N HIS A 249 -44.56 23.80 16.90
CA HIS A 249 -45.29 22.70 16.32
C HIS A 249 -45.20 22.63 14.79
N GLY A 250 -45.08 21.39 14.29
CA GLY A 250 -46.10 20.79 13.45
C GLY A 250 -46.04 21.04 11.94
N ALA A 251 -45.67 20.00 11.19
CA ALA A 251 -46.24 19.77 9.86
C ALA A 251 -46.40 18.26 9.62
N ARG A 252 -47.67 17.83 9.54
CA ARG A 252 -48.15 16.52 9.13
C ARG A 252 -47.71 16.22 7.68
N SER A 253 -47.13 15.05 7.43
CA SER A 253 -47.11 14.44 6.10
C SER A 253 -48.24 13.42 5.99
N THR A 254 -49.20 13.74 5.14
CA THR A 254 -50.25 12.84 4.65
C THR A 254 -49.67 11.88 3.61
N LEU A 255 -49.57 10.59 3.94
CA LEU A 255 -49.36 9.54 2.95
C LEU A 255 -50.71 8.96 2.53
N ARG A 256 -50.98 9.05 1.23
CA ARG A 256 -52.13 8.50 0.52
C ARG A 256 -51.75 7.11 -0.01
N PRO A 257 -52.60 6.07 0.12
CA PRO A 257 -52.35 4.78 -0.50
C PRO A 257 -52.83 4.76 -1.96
N GLU A 258 -52.03 4.17 -2.84
CA GLU A 258 -52.41 3.79 -4.20
C GLU A 258 -53.21 2.46 -4.18
N PRO A 259 -54.30 2.33 -4.94
CA PRO A 259 -55.05 1.09 -5.05
C PRO A 259 -54.53 0.19 -6.18
N GLY A 260 -54.52 -1.12 -5.92
CA GLY A 260 -54.37 -2.14 -6.96
C GLY A 260 -55.68 -2.44 -7.68
N SER A 261 -55.55 -2.79 -8.96
CA SER A 261 -56.46 -3.59 -9.80
C SER A 261 -55.68 -3.85 -11.10
N GLY A 262 -55.45 -5.06 -11.59
CA GLY A 262 -56.37 -6.18 -11.68
C GLY A 262 -56.99 -6.18 -13.08
N HIS A 263 -56.35 -6.86 -14.03
CA HIS A 263 -56.94 -7.64 -15.14
C HIS A 263 -55.85 -8.41 -15.88
#